data_AF-A0A3M1CWH5-F1
#
_entry.id   AF-A0A3M1CWH5-F1
#
_cell.length_a   1.000
_cell.length_b   1.000
_cell.length_c   1.000
_cell.angle_alpha   90.00
_cell.angle_beta   90.00
_cell.angle_gamma   90.00
#
_symmetry.space_group_name_H-M   'P 1'
#
loop_
_entity.id
_entity.type
_entity.pdbx_description
1 polymer ?
#
loop_
_entity_poly.entity_id
_entity_poly.type
_entity_poly.pdbx_seq_one_letter_code
_entity_poly.pdbx_strand_id
1 'polypeptide(L)'
;MKMLPARHLRGAMAIASLAFFLAAGCSRPEVSRPDGGEVMEEPDAGRPDGDGPVPDSAPADDGGTIADDGAPDTEGPCLLNAFSPSDNTITAHFSEPVDAATAGDVQNYTVRGSTGDTVSFVSADVQGEYVRLTVAPGTTFVAGTDYSMLVRNVTDLAGNPVPTTCNRVEKIKRTLFLNIIWHQHQPLYLEPVRDQLLSPWVRKHATKDYYDMAAMLADYPKVHLNVNLTSVLLQQLITYYLERLGPFVDVENDRVDEEGFLAAWEGRTDPWIDLLLKDTPDPSTVSETELGLLHKDAWSCVSTSDAIMKRFPEYRELRDKPRSTYTREDFLNLKGWFEIAWFDPDFLRHAVQLPNGWVVDLSDVVEERADGTFWLRQPITEELCNRLVAEEYKIMANVIPVHKQLLYHPDQRTGQIEVLTTPYYHPILPLLVDTDLARQNQPFDPLPEPGFRFPEDASAQVARAVKFYRDIFGISPWGMWPGEGSVAEEVVELFVQNGVRWIATGQEVLGNSSPGARHWYPYRIDGDSQPGDAGSHDDEMAIVFRDTGLSNAIGFRYQGMTPEESVASFMGDVLAQAPGLGEPDRLLTVIMDGENAWENYVRDFDAKGFLNGLYRALEQAYD
;
A
#
# COMPACT_ATOMS: atom_id res chain seq x y z
N MET A 1 58.65 -10.11 36.66
CA MET A 1 57.81 -10.23 37.87
C MET A 1 56.37 -9.97 37.44
N LYS A 2 55.54 -11.01 37.53
CA LYS A 2 54.07 -11.10 37.45
C LYS A 2 53.33 -10.78 36.14
N MET A 3 52.70 -11.87 35.67
CA MET A 3 51.65 -12.02 34.66
C MET A 3 50.24 -11.79 35.25
N LEU A 4 49.31 -11.39 34.35
CA LEU A 4 47.86 -11.72 34.25
C LEU A 4 46.87 -11.22 35.33
N PRO A 5 45.54 -11.14 35.05
CA PRO A 5 44.83 -11.56 33.83
C PRO A 5 43.81 -10.57 33.21
N ALA A 6 43.39 -10.98 32.01
CA ALA A 6 42.28 -10.49 31.21
C ALA A 6 40.92 -10.49 31.95
N ARG A 7 40.07 -9.52 31.62
CA ARG A 7 38.62 -9.56 31.87
C ARG A 7 37.88 -9.56 30.54
N HIS A 8 37.04 -10.57 30.38
CA HIS A 8 36.07 -10.75 29.30
C HIS A 8 35.17 -9.52 29.16
N LEU A 9 35.17 -8.89 27.99
CA LEU A 9 34.04 -8.10 27.50
C LEU A 9 33.29 -8.99 26.51
N ARG A 10 32.15 -9.54 26.97
CA ARG A 10 31.10 -10.02 26.09
C ARG A 10 30.53 -8.77 25.39
N GLY A 11 30.91 -8.55 24.14
CA GLY A 11 30.27 -7.56 23.29
C GLY A 11 28.95 -8.14 22.80
N ALA A 12 27.83 -7.62 23.29
CA ALA A 12 26.56 -7.70 22.59
C ALA A 12 26.70 -6.86 21.33
N MET A 13 26.72 -7.51 20.18
CA MET A 13 26.71 -6.86 18.88
C MET A 13 25.27 -6.38 18.65
N ALA A 14 24.97 -5.16 19.09
CA ALA A 14 23.73 -4.48 18.77
C ALA A 14 23.76 -4.16 17.27
N ILE A 15 23.08 -4.99 16.48
CA ILE A 15 22.72 -4.66 15.10
C ILE A 15 21.74 -3.50 15.22
N ALA A 16 22.20 -2.30 14.85
CA ALA A 16 21.38 -1.12 14.77
C ALA A 16 20.37 -1.30 13.64
N SER A 17 19.18 -1.79 13.97
CA SER A 17 17.99 -1.45 13.20
C SER A 17 17.68 0.00 13.50
N LEU A 18 17.57 0.80 12.43
CA LEU A 18 17.08 2.17 12.46
C LEU A 18 15.64 2.13 12.97
N ALA A 19 15.46 2.16 14.29
CA ALA A 19 14.19 2.51 14.88
C ALA A 19 13.97 3.99 14.54
N PHE A 20 13.08 4.24 13.58
CA PHE A 20 12.61 5.58 13.24
C PHE A 20 12.02 6.27 14.48
N PHE A 21 12.84 7.06 15.17
CA PHE A 21 12.35 8.14 16.02
C PHE A 21 12.00 9.31 15.10
N LEU A 22 10.72 9.41 14.73
CA LEU A 22 10.14 10.65 14.24
C LEU A 22 10.30 11.71 15.35
N ALA A 23 11.19 12.66 15.11
CA ALA A 23 11.28 13.86 15.92
C ALA A 23 9.96 14.64 15.80
N ALA A 24 9.12 14.52 16.83
CA ALA A 24 7.91 15.30 16.99
C ALA A 24 8.28 16.78 17.24
N GLY A 25 8.41 17.55 16.16
CA GLY A 25 8.39 19.01 16.19
C GLY A 25 6.96 19.54 16.37
N CYS A 26 6.33 19.28 17.52
CA CYS A 26 5.03 19.89 17.86
C CYS A 26 5.24 21.27 18.47
N SER A 27 5.12 22.31 17.65
CA SER A 27 4.81 23.66 18.11
C SER A 27 3.40 23.67 18.73
N ARG A 28 3.31 23.90 20.04
CA ARG A 28 2.03 24.10 20.74
C ARG A 28 1.44 25.48 20.39
N PRO A 29 0.12 25.61 20.14
CA PRO A 29 -0.61 26.83 20.41
C PRO A 29 -1.12 26.80 21.86
N GLU A 30 -0.80 27.85 22.62
CA GLU A 30 -1.38 28.12 23.94
C GLU A 30 -2.88 28.41 23.80
N VAL A 31 -3.72 27.71 24.57
CA VAL A 31 -5.03 28.22 24.96
C VAL A 31 -5.24 27.94 26.45
N SER A 32 -5.24 29.04 27.20
CA SER A 32 -5.52 29.16 28.63
C SER A 32 -6.90 28.64 29.03
N ARG A 33 -6.98 27.86 30.12
CA ARG A 33 -8.18 27.68 30.93
C ARG A 33 -8.06 28.52 32.21
N PRO A 34 -9.13 29.14 32.71
CA PRO A 34 -9.25 29.50 34.12
C PRO A 34 -10.06 28.47 34.91
N ASP A 35 -9.73 28.45 36.20
CA ASP A 35 -10.18 27.59 37.29
C ASP A 35 -11.68 27.61 37.60
N GLY A 36 -12.14 26.56 38.30
CA GLY A 36 -13.24 26.69 39.27
C GLY A 36 -14.03 25.42 39.60
N GLY A 37 -13.70 24.79 40.74
CA GLY A 37 -14.69 24.50 41.79
C GLY A 37 -15.53 23.21 41.73
N GLU A 38 -15.03 22.17 42.41
CA GLU A 38 -15.63 21.48 43.57
C GLU A 38 -17.10 20.93 43.60
N VAL A 39 -17.16 19.59 43.70
CA VAL A 39 -17.94 18.65 44.58
C VAL A 39 -19.49 18.57 44.52
N MET A 40 -20.03 17.34 44.31
CA MET A 40 -20.84 16.54 45.27
C MET A 40 -21.84 15.55 44.60
N GLU A 41 -21.78 14.31 45.10
CA GLU A 41 -22.87 13.34 45.39
C GLU A 41 -23.66 12.60 44.28
N GLU A 42 -23.50 11.27 44.33
CA GLU A 42 -24.45 10.21 43.94
C GLU A 42 -25.64 10.13 44.95
N PRO A 43 -26.82 9.52 44.64
CA PRO A 43 -26.91 8.06 44.42
C PRO A 43 -28.02 7.49 43.51
N ASP A 44 -27.72 6.29 43.00
CA ASP A 44 -28.50 5.06 42.79
C ASP A 44 -30.06 5.10 42.81
N ALA A 45 -30.69 4.53 41.77
CA ALA A 45 -31.83 3.60 41.90
C ALA A 45 -32.32 3.05 40.53
N GLY A 46 -32.32 1.71 40.40
CA GLY A 46 -33.49 0.98 39.91
C GLY A 46 -33.51 0.47 38.46
N ARG A 47 -33.15 -0.80 38.27
CA ARG A 47 -33.76 -1.69 37.25
C ARG A 47 -35.18 -2.09 37.69
N PRO A 48 -36.06 -2.45 36.75
CA PRO A 48 -36.36 -3.89 36.62
C PRO A 48 -36.56 -4.38 35.17
N ASP A 49 -36.57 -5.70 35.09
CA ASP A 49 -36.47 -6.58 33.93
C ASP A 49 -37.71 -6.61 33.00
N GLY A 50 -37.50 -7.11 31.77
CA GLY A 50 -38.55 -7.48 30.83
C GLY A 50 -38.03 -8.41 29.73
N ASP A 51 -38.28 -9.71 29.90
CA ASP A 51 -38.08 -10.81 28.94
C ASP A 51 -38.93 -10.68 27.67
N GLY A 52 -38.38 -11.08 26.51
CA GLY A 52 -39.13 -11.37 25.27
C GLY A 52 -38.23 -11.61 24.06
N PRO A 53 -38.56 -12.53 23.14
CA PRO A 53 -37.59 -13.38 22.43
C PRO A 53 -36.93 -12.73 21.21
N VAL A 54 -35.68 -13.11 20.98
CA VAL A 54 -34.90 -12.81 19.77
C VAL A 54 -35.17 -13.91 18.73
N PRO A 55 -35.62 -13.59 17.51
CA PRO A 55 -35.37 -14.43 16.35
C PRO A 55 -34.12 -13.94 15.59
N ASP A 56 -33.27 -14.91 15.28
CA ASP A 56 -32.19 -14.84 14.30
C ASP A 56 -32.63 -14.18 12.99
N SER A 57 -31.86 -13.22 12.52
CA SER A 57 -31.41 -13.12 11.12
C SER A 57 -30.48 -11.92 11.00
N ALA A 58 -29.20 -12.21 10.75
CA ALA A 58 -28.30 -11.25 10.14
C ALA A 58 -28.90 -10.80 8.78
N PRO A 59 -28.78 -9.53 8.39
CA PRO A 59 -29.14 -9.14 7.04
C PRO A 59 -28.13 -9.80 6.09
N ALA A 60 -28.66 -10.64 5.21
CA ALA A 60 -27.98 -11.01 3.99
C ALA A 60 -27.67 -9.73 3.21
N ASP A 61 -26.48 -9.71 2.64
CA ASP A 61 -26.12 -8.95 1.46
C ASP A 61 -27.29 -8.90 0.45
N ASP A 62 -28.00 -7.78 0.42
CA ASP A 62 -28.76 -7.38 -0.75
C ASP A 62 -27.88 -6.43 -1.56
N GLY A 63 -27.16 -7.03 -2.51
CA GLY A 63 -26.91 -6.40 -3.80
C GLY A 63 -28.24 -6.06 -4.47
N GLY A 64 -28.96 -5.09 -3.90
CA GLY A 64 -30.29 -4.67 -4.26
C GLY A 64 -30.27 -4.03 -5.63
N THR A 65 -30.31 -4.85 -6.68
CA THR A 65 -31.21 -4.55 -7.78
C THR A 65 -32.57 -4.36 -7.13
N ILE A 66 -33.06 -3.12 -7.09
CA ILE A 66 -34.44 -2.84 -6.74
C ILE A 66 -35.28 -3.84 -7.52
N ALA A 67 -36.03 -4.67 -6.80
CA ALA A 67 -37.06 -5.48 -7.42
C ALA A 67 -38.00 -4.48 -8.10
N ASP A 68 -37.94 -4.42 -9.43
CA ASP A 68 -38.89 -3.68 -10.26
C ASP A 68 -40.30 -4.13 -9.85
N ASP A 69 -40.94 -3.32 -9.01
CA ASP A 69 -42.27 -3.57 -8.48
C ASP A 69 -43.35 -3.29 -9.54
N GLY A 70 -42.92 -2.99 -10.78
CA GLY A 70 -43.76 -2.63 -11.90
C GLY A 70 -44.44 -1.27 -11.72
N ALA A 71 -44.05 -0.48 -10.72
CA ALA A 71 -44.51 0.90 -10.61
C ALA A 71 -43.84 1.73 -11.71
N PRO A 72 -44.59 2.55 -12.46
CA PRO A 72 -44.00 3.43 -13.45
C PRO A 72 -43.09 4.42 -12.74
N ASP A 73 -41.86 4.54 -13.25
CA ASP A 73 -40.90 5.53 -12.81
C ASP A 73 -41.47 6.95 -12.99
N THR A 74 -41.44 7.73 -11.90
CA THR A 74 -41.96 9.10 -11.85
C THR A 74 -40.93 10.11 -11.37
N GLU A 75 -39.72 9.65 -11.03
CA GLU A 75 -38.64 10.53 -10.62
C GLU A 75 -37.83 10.89 -11.87
N GLY A 76 -37.36 12.14 -11.95
CA GLY A 76 -36.54 12.57 -13.07
C GLY A 76 -35.05 12.52 -12.71
N PRO A 77 -34.17 12.49 -13.72
CA PRO A 77 -32.73 12.31 -13.49
C PRO A 77 -32.17 13.54 -12.78
N CYS A 78 -31.37 13.35 -11.75
CA CYS A 78 -30.65 14.42 -11.08
C CYS A 78 -29.24 14.60 -11.64
N LEU A 79 -28.82 15.84 -11.89
CA LEU A 79 -27.43 16.15 -12.22
C LEU A 79 -26.58 16.04 -10.94
N LEU A 80 -25.83 14.96 -10.83
CA LEU A 80 -25.01 14.66 -9.65
C LEU A 80 -23.73 15.49 -9.64
N ASN A 81 -23.02 15.54 -10.77
CA ASN A 81 -21.79 16.32 -10.92
C ASN A 81 -21.54 16.72 -12.38
N ALA A 82 -20.53 17.56 -12.61
CA ALA A 82 -19.95 17.76 -13.93
C ALA A 82 -18.43 18.00 -13.82
N PHE A 83 -17.69 17.47 -14.78
CA PHE A 83 -16.23 17.51 -14.79
C PHE A 83 -15.70 17.57 -16.22
N SER A 84 -14.39 17.75 -16.37
CA SER A 84 -13.76 17.99 -17.67
C SER A 84 -12.54 17.07 -17.82
N PRO A 85 -12.64 16.02 -18.65
CA PRO A 85 -11.53 15.07 -18.86
C PRO A 85 -10.42 15.63 -19.76
N SER A 86 -10.64 16.77 -20.41
CA SER A 86 -9.68 17.45 -21.28
C SER A 86 -10.12 18.88 -21.54
N ASP A 87 -9.24 19.72 -22.12
CA ASP A 87 -9.56 21.10 -22.52
C ASP A 87 -10.81 21.24 -23.41
N ASN A 88 -11.18 20.20 -24.15
CA ASN A 88 -12.22 20.29 -25.17
C ASN A 88 -13.51 19.55 -24.80
N THR A 89 -13.61 19.03 -23.58
CA THR A 89 -14.75 18.22 -23.15
C THR A 89 -15.24 18.65 -21.76
N ILE A 90 -16.56 18.70 -21.58
CA ILE A 90 -17.21 18.70 -20.26
C ILE A 90 -18.21 17.56 -20.23
N THR A 91 -18.14 16.71 -19.20
CA THR A 91 -19.06 15.60 -18.98
C THR A 91 -20.04 15.98 -17.89
N ALA A 92 -21.34 15.77 -18.13
CA ALA A 92 -22.40 15.83 -17.12
C ALA A 92 -22.74 14.40 -16.69
N HIS A 93 -22.83 14.16 -15.38
CA HIS A 93 -23.18 12.86 -14.81
C HIS A 93 -24.53 12.97 -14.10
N PHE A 94 -25.47 12.12 -14.52
CA PHE A 94 -26.82 12.05 -13.97
C PHE A 94 -26.98 10.87 -13.01
N SER A 95 -28.04 10.85 -12.21
CA SER A 95 -28.33 9.77 -11.25
C SER A 95 -28.80 8.47 -11.90
N GLU A 96 -29.09 8.50 -13.20
CA GLU A 96 -29.65 7.41 -13.97
C GLU A 96 -29.49 7.66 -15.47
N PRO A 97 -29.73 6.65 -16.33
CA PRO A 97 -29.69 6.82 -17.78
C PRO A 97 -30.64 7.89 -18.32
N VAL A 98 -30.15 8.74 -19.21
CA VAL A 98 -30.92 9.84 -19.81
C VAL A 98 -31.33 9.57 -21.25
N ASP A 99 -32.47 10.13 -21.67
CA ASP A 99 -32.96 10.04 -23.05
C ASP A 99 -32.02 10.76 -24.02
N ALA A 100 -31.53 10.03 -25.03
CA ALA A 100 -30.55 10.54 -25.96
C ALA A 100 -31.05 11.71 -26.84
N ALA A 101 -32.36 11.84 -27.05
CA ALA A 101 -32.90 12.94 -27.87
C ALA A 101 -32.89 14.27 -27.10
N THR A 102 -33.23 14.24 -25.80
CA THR A 102 -33.19 15.44 -24.95
C THR A 102 -31.78 15.73 -24.44
N ALA A 103 -31.03 14.72 -24.00
CA ALA A 103 -29.65 14.85 -23.54
C ALA A 103 -28.66 15.17 -24.67
N GLY A 104 -28.97 14.77 -25.92
CA GLY A 104 -28.16 15.09 -27.09
C GLY A 104 -28.27 16.54 -27.58
N ASP A 105 -29.24 17.32 -27.07
CA ASP A 105 -29.39 18.73 -27.44
C ASP A 105 -28.50 19.61 -26.56
N VAL A 106 -27.41 20.12 -27.16
CA VAL A 106 -26.47 21.03 -26.49
C VAL A 106 -27.11 22.30 -25.91
N GLN A 107 -28.30 22.73 -26.40
CA GLN A 107 -29.01 23.90 -25.87
C GLN A 107 -29.58 23.67 -24.46
N ASN A 108 -29.68 22.42 -24.03
CA ASN A 108 -30.11 22.05 -22.69
C ASN A 108 -29.04 22.27 -21.62
N TYR A 109 -27.81 22.62 -22.02
CA TYR A 109 -26.67 22.80 -21.15
C TYR A 109 -26.20 24.25 -21.17
N THR A 110 -26.09 24.87 -20.00
CA THR A 110 -25.50 26.19 -19.83
C THR A 110 -24.35 26.12 -18.85
N VAL A 111 -23.13 26.43 -19.31
CA VAL A 111 -21.97 26.56 -18.43
C VAL A 111 -21.53 28.02 -18.34
N ARG A 112 -21.36 28.51 -17.10
CA ARG A 112 -20.97 29.89 -16.80
C ARG A 112 -19.88 29.97 -15.75
N GLY A 113 -18.86 30.77 -16.02
CA GLY A 113 -17.86 31.19 -15.05
C GLY A 113 -18.41 32.24 -14.09
N SER A 114 -17.90 32.27 -12.86
CA SER A 114 -18.23 33.30 -11.84
C SER A 114 -17.88 34.73 -12.27
N THR A 115 -16.97 34.87 -13.23
CA THR A 115 -16.57 36.10 -13.94
C THR A 115 -17.54 36.53 -15.04
N GLY A 116 -18.54 35.71 -15.39
CA GLY A 116 -19.52 35.96 -16.44
C GLY A 116 -19.22 35.29 -17.78
N ASP A 117 -18.10 34.56 -17.89
CA ASP A 117 -17.73 33.81 -19.09
C ASP A 117 -18.77 32.72 -19.41
N THR A 118 -19.06 32.50 -20.69
CA THR A 118 -20.01 31.49 -21.16
C THR A 118 -19.33 30.48 -22.06
N VAL A 119 -19.62 29.20 -21.85
CA VAL A 119 -19.09 28.10 -22.68
C VAL A 119 -20.19 27.67 -23.65
N SER A 120 -19.81 27.48 -24.92
CA SER A 120 -20.69 26.94 -25.95
C SER A 120 -20.23 25.53 -26.33
N PHE A 121 -21.16 24.69 -26.73
CA PHE A 121 -20.89 23.30 -27.13
C PHE A 121 -21.26 23.08 -28.60
N VAL A 122 -20.53 22.19 -29.27
CA VAL A 122 -20.75 21.84 -30.69
C VAL A 122 -21.43 20.49 -30.88
N SER A 123 -21.30 19.59 -29.90
CA SER A 123 -21.94 18.27 -29.91
C SER A 123 -22.07 17.74 -28.48
N ALA A 124 -23.03 16.83 -28.31
CA ALA A 124 -23.22 16.03 -27.10
C ALA A 124 -23.23 14.55 -27.51
N ASP A 125 -22.49 13.72 -26.78
CA ASP A 125 -22.50 12.26 -26.91
C ASP A 125 -23.08 11.66 -25.63
N VAL A 126 -24.12 10.83 -25.76
CA VAL A 126 -24.90 10.31 -24.63
C VAL A 126 -24.58 8.84 -24.43
N GLN A 127 -24.13 8.47 -23.24
CA GLN A 127 -23.76 7.10 -22.87
C GLN A 127 -24.32 6.77 -21.49
N GLY A 128 -25.53 6.19 -21.47
CA GLY A 128 -26.23 5.88 -20.22
C GLY A 128 -26.50 7.15 -19.41
N GLU A 129 -25.90 7.22 -18.22
CA GLU A 129 -26.02 8.34 -17.27
C GLU A 129 -25.02 9.48 -17.52
N TYR A 130 -24.16 9.35 -18.54
CA TYR A 130 -23.15 10.34 -18.89
C TYR A 130 -23.47 11.07 -20.18
N VAL A 131 -23.27 12.39 -20.20
CA VAL A 131 -23.36 13.22 -21.40
C VAL A 131 -22.06 13.97 -21.61
N ARG A 132 -21.32 13.59 -22.65
CA ARG A 132 -20.04 14.18 -23.02
C ARG A 132 -20.25 15.32 -24.01
N LEU A 133 -20.11 16.55 -23.52
CA LEU A 133 -20.26 17.78 -24.30
C LEU A 133 -18.90 18.21 -24.89
N THR A 134 -18.84 18.35 -26.20
CA THR A 134 -17.66 18.87 -26.89
C THR A 134 -17.71 20.40 -26.90
N VAL A 135 -16.69 21.02 -26.31
CA VAL A 135 -16.56 22.47 -26.19
C VAL A 135 -16.27 23.08 -27.56
N ALA A 136 -16.84 24.26 -27.84
CA ALA A 136 -16.63 24.95 -29.10
C ALA A 136 -15.15 25.31 -29.30
N PRO A 137 -14.58 25.10 -30.52
CA PRO A 137 -13.20 25.44 -30.80
C PRO A 137 -12.87 26.91 -30.50
N GLY A 138 -11.71 27.15 -29.90
CA GLY A 138 -11.25 28.49 -29.52
C GLY A 138 -11.82 29.02 -28.20
N THR A 139 -12.59 28.21 -27.46
CA THR A 139 -12.95 28.53 -26.08
C THR A 139 -11.72 28.48 -25.19
N THR A 140 -11.52 29.51 -24.38
CA THR A 140 -10.46 29.56 -23.36
C THR A 140 -11.09 29.67 -21.98
N PHE A 141 -10.67 28.80 -21.06
CA PHE A 141 -11.09 28.88 -19.67
C PHE A 141 -10.15 29.78 -18.87
N VAL A 142 -10.70 30.57 -17.95
CA VAL A 142 -9.95 31.50 -17.11
C VAL A 142 -9.57 30.79 -15.81
N ALA A 143 -8.28 30.52 -15.61
CA ALA A 143 -7.77 29.90 -14.39
C ALA A 143 -8.22 30.64 -13.12
N GLY A 144 -8.57 29.90 -12.07
CA GLY A 144 -9.11 30.43 -10.82
C GLY A 144 -10.60 30.83 -10.87
N THR A 145 -11.28 30.62 -12.01
CA THR A 145 -12.73 30.86 -12.13
C THR A 145 -13.51 29.60 -11.78
N ASP A 146 -14.51 29.74 -10.91
CA ASP A 146 -15.49 28.68 -10.67
C ASP A 146 -16.50 28.65 -11.83
N TYR A 147 -16.53 27.54 -12.56
CA TYR A 147 -17.52 27.29 -13.61
C TYR A 147 -18.65 26.43 -13.07
N SER A 148 -19.89 26.86 -13.28
CA SER A 148 -21.10 26.13 -12.90
C SER A 148 -21.82 25.62 -14.15
N MET A 149 -22.52 24.49 -14.03
CA MET A 149 -23.41 23.97 -15.07
C MET A 149 -24.87 24.01 -14.60
N LEU A 150 -25.75 24.41 -15.51
CA LEU A 150 -27.19 24.29 -15.38
C LEU A 150 -27.73 23.45 -16.54
N VAL A 151 -28.55 22.46 -16.21
CA VAL A 151 -29.22 21.59 -17.17
C VAL A 151 -30.72 21.87 -17.17
N ARG A 152 -31.36 21.81 -18.33
CA ARG A 152 -32.82 21.98 -18.50
C ARG A 152 -33.35 21.01 -19.53
N ASN A 153 -34.60 20.58 -19.38
CA ASN A 153 -35.33 19.76 -20.36
C ASN A 153 -34.71 18.40 -20.72
N VAL A 154 -33.65 17.96 -20.03
CA VAL A 154 -33.16 16.58 -20.11
C VAL A 154 -34.15 15.69 -19.36
N THR A 155 -34.52 14.57 -19.97
CA THR A 155 -35.39 13.56 -19.36
C THR A 155 -34.64 12.24 -19.19
N ASP A 156 -35.12 11.40 -18.28
CA ASP A 156 -34.76 9.98 -18.26
C ASP A 156 -35.42 9.24 -19.46
N LEU A 157 -35.27 7.90 -19.47
CA LEU A 157 -35.89 7.02 -20.46
C LEU A 157 -37.42 6.89 -20.31
N ALA A 158 -37.98 7.22 -19.16
CA ALA A 158 -39.43 7.25 -18.88
C ALA A 158 -40.09 8.59 -19.27
N GLY A 159 -39.30 9.61 -19.59
CA GLY A 159 -39.73 10.95 -19.96
C GLY A 159 -39.90 11.92 -18.79
N ASN A 160 -39.44 11.59 -17.58
CA ASN A 160 -39.50 12.54 -16.46
C ASN A 160 -38.36 13.56 -16.57
N PRO A 161 -38.64 14.87 -16.44
CA PRO A 161 -37.63 15.91 -16.62
C PRO A 161 -36.75 16.09 -15.39
N VAL A 162 -35.49 16.48 -15.61
CA VAL A 162 -34.54 16.87 -14.55
C VAL A 162 -35.18 17.89 -13.59
N PRO A 163 -35.30 17.56 -12.29
CA PRO A 163 -35.89 18.47 -11.31
C PRO A 163 -35.04 19.72 -11.07
N THR A 164 -35.67 20.88 -10.86
CA THR A 164 -34.96 22.14 -10.55
C THR A 164 -34.17 22.10 -9.24
N THR A 165 -34.45 21.13 -8.37
CA THR A 165 -33.74 20.91 -7.11
C THR A 165 -32.36 20.28 -7.30
N CYS A 166 -32.11 19.66 -8.45
CA CYS A 166 -30.87 18.95 -8.73
C CYS A 166 -30.42 19.11 -10.20
N ASN A 167 -30.73 20.25 -10.83
CA ASN A 167 -30.35 20.52 -12.22
C ASN A 167 -29.09 21.40 -12.35
N ARG A 168 -28.36 21.61 -11.25
CA ARG A 168 -27.23 22.54 -11.19
C ARG A 168 -26.08 21.94 -10.40
N VAL A 169 -24.87 22.15 -10.92
CA VAL A 169 -23.62 21.93 -10.18
C VAL A 169 -22.82 23.23 -10.13
N GLU A 170 -22.30 23.57 -8.96
CA GLU A 170 -21.66 24.86 -8.71
C GLU A 170 -20.22 24.93 -9.21
N LYS A 171 -19.56 23.78 -9.34
CA LYS A 171 -18.14 23.69 -9.74
C LYS A 171 -17.92 22.55 -10.72
N ILE A 172 -17.30 22.88 -11.84
CA ILE A 172 -16.75 21.93 -12.80
C ILE A 172 -15.25 21.80 -12.53
N LYS A 173 -14.81 20.56 -12.29
CA LYS A 173 -13.40 20.23 -12.03
C LYS A 173 -12.75 19.60 -13.26
N ARG A 174 -11.42 19.67 -13.31
CA ARG A 174 -10.56 18.99 -14.29
C ARG A 174 -10.08 17.64 -13.75
N THR A 175 -9.59 16.80 -14.65
CA THR A 175 -8.93 15.55 -14.29
C THR A 175 -7.79 15.78 -13.30
N LEU A 176 -7.81 14.98 -12.24
CA LEU A 176 -6.70 14.81 -11.31
C LEU A 176 -6.15 13.41 -11.53
N PHE A 177 -4.88 13.32 -11.88
CA PHE A 177 -4.18 12.04 -11.95
C PHE A 177 -3.70 11.66 -10.56
N LEU A 178 -3.93 10.41 -10.15
CA LEU A 178 -3.46 9.86 -8.90
C LEU A 178 -2.41 8.79 -9.19
N ASN A 179 -1.21 8.96 -8.63
CA ASN A 179 -0.13 8.00 -8.68
C ASN A 179 0.06 7.37 -7.30
N ILE A 180 -0.42 6.14 -7.11
CA ILE A 180 -0.20 5.38 -5.88
C ILE A 180 1.02 4.48 -6.08
N ILE A 181 1.96 4.52 -5.14
CA ILE A 181 3.17 3.68 -5.12
C ILE A 181 3.24 2.93 -3.79
N TRP A 182 3.04 1.61 -3.85
CA TRP A 182 3.31 0.71 -2.73
C TRP A 182 4.78 0.28 -2.75
N HIS A 183 5.57 0.75 -1.79
CA HIS A 183 7.01 0.47 -1.72
C HIS A 183 7.29 -0.77 -0.86
N GLN A 184 7.50 -1.93 -1.49
CA GLN A 184 7.79 -3.17 -0.79
C GLN A 184 9.32 -3.36 -0.64
N HIS A 185 9.81 -3.31 0.59
CA HIS A 185 11.24 -3.35 0.87
C HIS A 185 11.61 -4.07 2.15
N GLN A 186 12.58 -4.97 2.04
CA GLN A 186 13.24 -5.55 3.20
C GLN A 186 14.75 -5.40 3.06
N PRO A 187 15.47 -5.05 4.13
CA PRO A 187 16.92 -5.03 4.11
C PRO A 187 17.47 -6.44 3.88
N LEU A 188 18.77 -6.53 3.55
CA LEU A 188 19.43 -7.83 3.48
C LEU A 188 19.55 -8.43 4.89
N TYR A 189 18.80 -9.49 5.16
CA TYR A 189 18.83 -10.23 6.43
C TYR A 189 19.93 -11.29 6.50
N LEU A 190 20.64 -11.54 5.40
CA LEU A 190 21.73 -12.51 5.38
C LEU A 190 22.86 -12.09 6.32
N GLU A 191 23.20 -12.96 7.26
CA GLU A 191 24.48 -12.96 7.94
C GLU A 191 25.47 -13.78 7.11
N PRO A 192 26.44 -13.15 6.43
CA PRO A 192 27.23 -13.81 5.40
C PRO A 192 28.21 -14.85 5.95
N VAL A 193 28.61 -14.77 7.23
CA VAL A 193 29.57 -15.74 7.80
C VAL A 193 28.89 -17.08 8.06
N ARG A 194 27.67 -17.08 8.59
CA ARG A 194 26.87 -18.28 8.82
C ARG A 194 26.06 -18.71 7.60
N ASP A 195 25.93 -17.84 6.60
CA ASP A 195 25.01 -18.04 5.46
C ASP A 195 23.57 -18.31 5.93
N GLN A 196 23.13 -17.54 6.93
CA GLN A 196 21.84 -17.68 7.60
C GLN A 196 21.07 -16.36 7.54
N LEU A 197 19.75 -16.42 7.36
CA LEU A 197 18.90 -15.24 7.49
C LEU A 197 18.68 -14.90 8.97
N LEU A 198 18.66 -13.62 9.32
CA LEU A 198 18.48 -13.17 10.70
C LEU A 198 17.02 -12.92 11.08
N SER A 199 16.13 -12.74 10.08
CA SER A 199 14.74 -12.37 10.29
C SER A 199 13.81 -12.98 9.25
N PRO A 200 12.53 -13.24 9.58
CA PRO A 200 11.58 -13.91 8.70
C PRO A 200 10.79 -12.96 7.79
N TRP A 201 11.05 -11.64 7.86
CA TRP A 201 10.14 -10.61 7.34
C TRP A 201 9.92 -10.65 5.83
N VAL A 202 10.90 -11.13 5.04
CA VAL A 202 10.68 -11.40 3.61
C VAL A 202 9.56 -12.42 3.39
N ARG A 203 9.52 -13.50 4.19
CA ARG A 203 8.49 -14.53 4.09
C ARG A 203 7.18 -14.08 4.70
N LYS A 204 7.23 -13.44 5.87
CA LYS A 204 6.04 -12.98 6.59
C LYS A 204 5.25 -11.91 5.84
N HIS A 205 5.93 -10.98 5.19
CA HIS A 205 5.26 -10.01 4.32
C HIS A 205 4.90 -10.60 2.94
N ALA A 206 5.56 -11.68 2.50
CA ALA A 206 5.13 -12.37 1.28
C ALA A 206 3.77 -13.07 1.45
N THR A 207 3.46 -13.58 2.64
CA THR A 207 2.20 -14.27 2.96
C THR A 207 1.04 -13.33 3.23
N LYS A 208 1.31 -12.02 3.31
CA LYS A 208 0.39 -11.02 3.86
C LYS A 208 0.32 -9.68 3.11
N ASP A 209 1.35 -9.29 2.35
CA ASP A 209 1.42 -7.97 1.71
C ASP A 209 1.78 -8.05 0.22
N TYR A 210 2.83 -8.80 -0.12
CA TYR A 210 3.40 -8.73 -1.47
C TYR A 210 2.50 -9.38 -2.51
N TYR A 211 1.78 -10.44 -2.15
CA TYR A 211 0.93 -11.17 -3.10
C TYR A 211 -0.49 -10.59 -3.16
N ASP A 212 -1.14 -10.50 -2.01
CA ASP A 212 -2.55 -10.18 -1.82
C ASP A 212 -2.87 -8.73 -2.23
N MET A 213 -2.01 -7.75 -1.92
CA MET A 213 -2.24 -6.36 -2.33
C MET A 213 -2.25 -6.22 -3.85
N ALA A 214 -1.41 -6.98 -4.54
CA ALA A 214 -1.40 -7.04 -6.01
C ALA A 214 -2.61 -7.83 -6.52
N ALA A 215 -2.90 -9.00 -5.94
CA ALA A 215 -4.02 -9.85 -6.36
C ALA A 215 -5.37 -9.13 -6.26
N MET A 216 -5.60 -8.38 -5.18
CA MET A 216 -6.83 -7.61 -4.95
C MET A 216 -7.11 -6.58 -6.05
N LEU A 217 -6.07 -6.01 -6.65
CA LEU A 217 -6.22 -5.02 -7.72
C LEU A 217 -6.86 -5.61 -8.98
N ALA A 218 -6.70 -6.92 -9.23
CA ALA A 218 -7.24 -7.59 -10.42
C ALA A 218 -8.77 -7.49 -10.53
N ASP A 219 -9.46 -7.31 -9.40
CA ASP A 219 -10.92 -7.14 -9.35
C ASP A 219 -11.39 -5.73 -9.77
N TYR A 220 -10.46 -4.80 -9.97
CA TYR A 220 -10.72 -3.38 -10.29
C TYR A 220 -9.98 -2.96 -11.57
N PRO A 221 -10.46 -3.38 -12.76
CA PRO A 221 -9.71 -3.33 -14.02
C PRO A 221 -9.40 -1.92 -14.55
N LYS A 222 -10.11 -0.87 -14.13
CA LYS A 222 -9.80 0.52 -14.47
C LYS A 222 -8.82 1.16 -13.49
N VAL A 223 -8.52 0.52 -12.37
CA VAL A 223 -7.52 1.03 -11.42
C VAL A 223 -6.13 0.61 -11.87
N HIS A 224 -5.28 1.61 -12.05
CA HIS A 224 -3.85 1.46 -12.33
C HIS A 224 -3.04 2.07 -11.19
N LEU A 225 -1.97 1.40 -10.79
CA LEU A 225 -1.06 1.87 -9.74
C LEU A 225 0.37 1.36 -9.95
N ASN A 226 1.26 1.71 -9.04
CA ASN A 226 2.65 1.26 -9.05
C ASN A 226 2.94 0.41 -7.82
N VAL A 227 3.71 -0.67 -8.03
CA VAL A 227 4.29 -1.44 -6.94
C VAL A 227 5.79 -1.47 -7.12
N ASN A 228 6.53 -0.96 -6.14
CA ASN A 228 7.98 -1.06 -6.16
C ASN A 228 8.43 -2.33 -5.44
N LEU A 229 8.99 -3.29 -6.18
CA LEU A 229 9.59 -4.49 -5.61
C LEU A 229 11.11 -4.33 -5.62
N THR A 230 11.71 -4.11 -4.45
CA THR A 230 13.15 -3.84 -4.39
C THR A 230 13.98 -5.05 -4.81
N SER A 231 15.11 -4.81 -5.48
CA SER A 231 16.00 -5.87 -5.96
C SER A 231 16.50 -6.76 -4.81
N VAL A 232 16.88 -6.18 -3.67
CA VAL A 232 17.32 -6.94 -2.49
C VAL A 232 16.20 -7.78 -1.85
N LEU A 233 14.95 -7.33 -1.87
CA LEU A 233 13.79 -8.12 -1.44
C LEU A 233 13.63 -9.35 -2.35
N LEU A 234 13.55 -9.13 -3.66
CA LEU A 234 13.34 -10.20 -4.63
C LEU A 234 14.53 -11.18 -4.67
N GLN A 235 15.76 -10.70 -4.52
CA GLN A 235 16.93 -11.57 -4.40
C GLN A 235 16.78 -12.52 -3.22
N GLN A 236 16.36 -12.02 -2.05
CA GLN A 236 16.21 -12.85 -0.87
C GLN A 236 15.09 -13.87 -1.03
N LEU A 237 13.93 -13.43 -1.54
CA LEU A 237 12.79 -14.27 -1.84
C LEU A 237 13.20 -15.44 -2.76
N ILE A 238 13.82 -15.13 -3.89
CA ILE A 238 14.25 -16.14 -4.87
C ILE A 238 15.30 -17.07 -4.29
N THR A 239 16.40 -16.51 -3.75
CA THR A 239 17.59 -17.30 -3.40
C THR A 239 17.35 -18.17 -2.17
N TYR A 240 16.75 -17.62 -1.10
CA TYR A 240 16.69 -18.30 0.19
C TYR A 240 15.37 -19.03 0.42
N TYR A 241 14.27 -18.54 -0.16
CA TYR A 241 12.97 -19.17 0.02
C TYR A 241 12.57 -20.01 -1.19
N LEU A 242 12.72 -19.54 -2.43
CA LEU A 242 12.29 -20.35 -3.57
C LEU A 242 13.29 -21.46 -3.94
N GLU A 243 14.57 -21.11 -4.08
CA GLU A 243 15.61 -22.04 -4.55
C GLU A 243 16.05 -23.06 -3.49
N ARG A 244 16.15 -22.65 -2.21
CA ARG A 244 16.59 -23.57 -1.13
C ARG A 244 15.47 -24.46 -0.61
N LEU A 245 14.27 -23.92 -0.40
CA LEU A 245 13.14 -24.68 0.16
C LEU A 245 12.40 -25.48 -0.93
N GLY A 246 12.20 -24.90 -2.11
CA GLY A 246 11.38 -25.49 -3.18
C GLY A 246 11.67 -26.95 -3.55
N PRO A 247 12.93 -27.41 -3.64
CA PRO A 247 13.24 -28.81 -3.92
C PRO A 247 12.70 -29.82 -2.89
N PHE A 248 12.32 -29.35 -1.70
CA PHE A 248 11.81 -30.16 -0.60
C PHE A 248 10.30 -30.00 -0.39
N VAL A 249 9.62 -29.12 -1.14
CA VAL A 249 8.17 -28.90 -0.98
C VAL A 249 7.40 -29.80 -1.95
N ASP A 250 6.62 -30.71 -1.38
CA ASP A 250 5.58 -31.45 -2.07
C ASP A 250 4.28 -30.63 -2.05
N VAL A 251 4.07 -29.89 -3.13
CA VAL A 251 2.88 -29.03 -3.31
C VAL A 251 1.59 -29.80 -3.53
N GLU A 252 1.65 -31.10 -3.87
CA GLU A 252 0.45 -31.93 -4.07
C GLU A 252 -0.11 -32.44 -2.74
N ASN A 253 0.76 -32.59 -1.74
CA ASN A 253 0.42 -33.10 -0.41
C ASN A 253 0.62 -32.07 0.72
N ASP A 254 0.85 -30.80 0.36
CA ASP A 254 1.03 -29.66 1.27
C ASP A 254 2.06 -29.93 2.35
N ARG A 255 3.22 -30.45 1.97
CA ARG A 255 4.23 -30.93 2.90
C ARG A 255 5.65 -30.59 2.47
N VAL A 256 6.53 -30.37 3.42
CA VAL A 256 7.98 -30.29 3.24
C VAL A 256 8.63 -31.61 3.65
N ASP A 257 9.58 -32.13 2.86
CA ASP A 257 10.54 -33.14 3.30
C ASP A 257 11.49 -32.52 4.34
N GLU A 258 11.08 -32.56 5.62
CA GLU A 258 11.83 -31.91 6.70
C GLU A 258 13.21 -32.55 6.92
N GLU A 259 13.34 -33.87 6.76
CA GLU A 259 14.61 -34.59 6.94
C GLU A 259 15.61 -34.15 5.86
N GLY A 260 15.17 -34.15 4.59
CA GLY A 260 15.98 -33.69 3.47
C GLY A 260 16.35 -32.22 3.59
N PHE A 261 15.38 -31.36 3.92
CA PHE A 261 15.60 -29.92 4.03
C PHE A 261 16.59 -29.59 5.14
N LEU A 262 16.38 -30.12 6.35
CA LEU A 262 17.26 -29.87 7.49
C LEU A 262 18.67 -30.44 7.24
N ALA A 263 18.78 -31.62 6.62
CA ALA A 263 20.09 -32.18 6.25
C ALA A 263 20.88 -31.28 5.28
N ALA A 264 20.18 -30.53 4.41
CA ALA A 264 20.81 -29.65 3.43
C ALA A 264 21.09 -28.23 3.97
N TRP A 265 20.15 -27.68 4.76
CA TRP A 265 20.07 -26.24 5.02
C TRP A 265 19.90 -25.82 6.47
N GLU A 266 19.82 -26.74 7.43
CA GLU A 266 19.69 -26.39 8.86
C GLU A 266 20.74 -25.36 9.28
N GLY A 267 20.29 -24.28 9.94
CA GLY A 267 21.14 -23.18 10.39
C GLY A 267 21.64 -22.25 9.29
N ARG A 268 21.16 -22.43 8.04
CA ARG A 268 21.54 -21.65 6.85
C ARG A 268 20.32 -21.12 6.09
N THR A 269 19.23 -20.88 6.80
CA THR A 269 17.94 -20.44 6.25
C THR A 269 17.29 -19.46 7.24
N ASP A 270 16.07 -19.01 6.96
CA ASP A 270 15.19 -18.43 7.98
C ASP A 270 15.07 -19.40 9.18
N PRO A 271 15.52 -18.99 10.38
CA PRO A 271 15.56 -19.88 11.54
C PRO A 271 14.18 -20.27 12.06
N TRP A 272 13.11 -19.56 11.68
CA TRP A 272 11.75 -19.99 11.99
C TRP A 272 11.30 -21.19 11.14
N ILE A 273 11.81 -21.34 9.91
CA ILE A 273 11.55 -22.56 9.11
C ILE A 273 12.17 -23.78 9.81
N ASP A 274 13.41 -23.67 10.28
CA ASP A 274 14.03 -24.74 11.07
C ASP A 274 13.22 -25.05 12.34
N LEU A 275 12.74 -24.01 13.04
CA LEU A 275 11.92 -24.17 14.24
C LEU A 275 10.61 -24.91 13.95
N LEU A 276 9.99 -24.67 12.79
CA LEU A 276 8.74 -25.30 12.36
C LEU A 276 8.94 -26.76 11.97
N LEU A 277 10.03 -27.07 11.24
CA LEU A 277 10.32 -28.40 10.71
C LEU A 277 11.03 -29.34 11.69
N LYS A 278 11.48 -28.83 12.84
CA LYS A 278 12.01 -29.63 13.94
C LYS A 278 10.95 -29.98 14.97
N ASP A 279 11.15 -31.12 15.63
CA ASP A 279 10.42 -31.48 16.84
C ASP A 279 10.54 -30.35 17.87
N THR A 280 9.40 -29.91 18.39
CA THR A 280 9.35 -28.88 19.42
C THR A 280 10.13 -29.35 20.66
N PRO A 281 11.08 -28.55 21.17
CA PRO A 281 11.91 -28.95 22.31
C PRO A 281 11.12 -28.88 23.63
N ASP A 282 11.52 -29.69 24.61
CA ASP A 282 11.05 -29.52 25.98
C ASP A 282 11.67 -28.26 26.63
N PRO A 283 10.98 -27.61 27.58
CA PRO A 283 11.54 -26.47 28.33
C PRO A 283 12.87 -26.77 29.05
N SER A 284 13.16 -28.05 29.31
CA SER A 284 14.42 -28.48 29.94
C SER A 284 15.59 -28.65 28.95
N THR A 285 15.30 -28.74 27.64
CA THR A 285 16.29 -29.01 26.59
C THR A 285 16.38 -27.91 25.53
N VAL A 286 15.41 -27.00 25.49
CA VAL A 286 15.37 -25.86 24.56
C VAL A 286 16.66 -25.02 24.67
N SER A 287 17.22 -24.66 23.53
CA SER A 287 18.42 -23.83 23.44
C SER A 287 18.11 -22.35 23.66
N GLU A 288 19.14 -21.55 23.97
CA GLU A 288 18.97 -20.09 24.07
C GLU A 288 18.55 -19.46 22.74
N THR A 289 18.99 -20.02 21.60
CA THR A 289 18.57 -19.57 20.27
C THR A 289 17.09 -19.84 20.03
N GLU A 290 16.61 -21.05 20.31
CA GLU A 290 15.19 -21.38 20.17
C GLU A 290 14.32 -20.56 21.14
N LEU A 291 14.77 -20.35 22.39
CA LEU A 291 14.08 -19.43 23.31
C LEU A 291 14.02 -18.00 22.75
N GLY A 292 15.08 -17.55 22.07
CA GLY A 292 15.13 -16.30 21.32
C GLY A 292 13.96 -16.18 20.34
N LEU A 293 13.87 -17.13 19.39
CA LEU A 293 12.84 -17.20 18.36
C LEU A 293 11.42 -17.35 18.92
N LEU A 294 11.27 -18.13 20.00
CA LEU A 294 9.97 -18.38 20.63
C LEU A 294 9.46 -17.16 21.38
N HIS A 295 10.27 -16.57 22.28
CA HIS A 295 9.74 -15.51 23.15
C HIS A 295 10.75 -14.57 23.85
N LYS A 296 12.07 -14.77 23.70
CA LYS A 296 13.07 -13.96 24.43
C LYS A 296 13.55 -12.75 23.63
N ASP A 297 13.72 -12.90 22.33
CA ASP A 297 14.28 -11.83 21.51
C ASP A 297 13.20 -10.82 21.10
N ALA A 298 13.64 -9.62 20.72
CA ALA A 298 12.75 -8.53 20.31
C ALA A 298 11.85 -8.92 19.12
N TRP A 299 12.38 -9.78 18.26
CA TRP A 299 11.70 -10.38 17.12
C TRP A 299 11.54 -11.87 17.43
N SER A 300 10.33 -12.28 17.79
CA SER A 300 10.01 -13.62 18.27
C SER A 300 8.55 -13.94 17.98
N CYS A 301 8.10 -15.16 18.24
CA CYS A 301 6.69 -15.51 18.01
C CYS A 301 5.77 -14.51 18.75
N VAL A 302 6.14 -14.10 19.96
CA VAL A 302 5.37 -13.13 20.76
C VAL A 302 5.46 -11.66 20.31
N SER A 303 6.18 -11.32 19.23
CA SER A 303 6.38 -9.94 18.77
C SER A 303 5.29 -9.42 17.81
N THR A 304 4.33 -10.26 17.44
CA THR A 304 3.19 -9.86 16.58
C THR A 304 2.38 -8.74 17.24
N SER A 305 1.94 -7.76 16.45
CA SER A 305 1.29 -6.54 16.93
C SER A 305 0.03 -6.83 17.78
N ASP A 306 -0.31 -5.93 18.70
CA ASP A 306 -1.54 -6.03 19.48
C ASP A 306 -2.81 -5.96 18.61
N ALA A 307 -2.76 -5.32 17.44
CA ALA A 307 -3.92 -5.23 16.55
C ALA A 307 -4.20 -6.59 15.89
N ILE A 308 -3.14 -7.27 15.42
CA ILE A 308 -3.25 -8.63 14.88
C ILE A 308 -3.63 -9.61 16.00
N MET A 309 -2.95 -9.57 17.14
CA MET A 309 -3.21 -10.49 18.27
C MET A 309 -4.66 -10.44 18.78
N LYS A 310 -5.35 -9.30 18.66
CA LYS A 310 -6.79 -9.21 18.99
C LYS A 310 -7.68 -10.08 18.11
N ARG A 311 -7.24 -10.42 16.90
CA ARG A 311 -7.93 -11.32 15.98
C ARG A 311 -7.76 -12.79 16.35
N PHE A 312 -6.80 -13.12 17.21
CA PHE A 312 -6.47 -14.51 17.60
C PHE A 312 -6.46 -14.64 19.14
N PRO A 313 -7.63 -14.75 19.80
CA PRO A 313 -7.72 -14.73 21.27
C PRO A 313 -6.87 -15.80 21.97
N GLU A 314 -6.85 -17.03 21.43
CA GLU A 314 -6.06 -18.14 21.98
C GLU A 314 -4.55 -17.85 21.90
N TYR A 315 -4.10 -17.23 20.80
CA TYR A 315 -2.72 -16.82 20.65
C TYR A 315 -2.33 -15.70 21.62
N ARG A 316 -3.21 -14.71 21.79
CA ARG A 316 -2.99 -13.61 22.72
C ARG A 316 -2.92 -14.10 24.16
N GLU A 317 -3.80 -15.03 24.56
CA GLU A 317 -3.74 -15.64 25.89
C GLU A 317 -2.41 -16.37 26.11
N LEU A 318 -1.94 -17.11 25.12
CA LEU A 318 -0.65 -17.80 25.14
C LEU A 318 0.53 -16.81 25.25
N ARG A 319 0.49 -15.70 24.51
CA ARG A 319 1.49 -14.63 24.57
C ARG A 319 1.57 -13.99 25.96
N ASP A 320 0.42 -13.74 26.56
CA ASP A 320 0.28 -13.03 27.84
C ASP A 320 0.49 -13.95 29.06
N LYS A 321 0.46 -15.28 28.86
CA LYS A 321 0.79 -16.29 29.87
C LYS A 321 2.22 -16.10 30.40
N PRO A 322 2.49 -16.28 31.71
CA PRO A 322 3.83 -16.12 32.27
C PRO A 322 4.84 -17.07 31.60
N ARG A 323 5.83 -16.51 30.91
CA ARG A 323 6.83 -17.26 30.11
C ARG A 323 7.55 -18.36 30.91
N SER A 324 7.74 -18.18 32.21
CA SER A 324 8.33 -19.19 33.10
C SER A 324 7.48 -20.46 33.28
N THR A 325 6.24 -20.44 32.80
CA THR A 325 5.27 -21.55 32.90
C THR A 325 5.03 -22.24 31.56
N TYR A 326 5.75 -21.83 30.50
CA TYR A 326 5.62 -22.46 29.19
C TYR A 326 6.05 -23.93 29.24
N THR A 327 5.18 -24.75 28.67
CA THR A 327 5.34 -26.18 28.43
C THR A 327 5.81 -26.42 27.00
N ARG A 328 6.13 -27.68 26.66
CA ARG A 328 6.41 -28.06 25.27
C ARG A 328 5.22 -27.75 24.35
N GLU A 329 3.99 -27.95 24.81
CA GLU A 329 2.78 -27.65 24.05
C GLU A 329 2.61 -26.13 23.82
N ASP A 330 2.96 -25.30 24.82
CA ASP A 330 2.98 -23.85 24.65
C ASP A 330 3.98 -23.41 23.57
N PHE A 331 5.17 -24.03 23.51
CA PHE A 331 6.14 -23.74 22.44
C PHE A 331 5.65 -24.15 21.05
N LEU A 332 5.00 -25.31 20.94
CA LEU A 332 4.40 -25.77 19.68
C LEU A 332 3.31 -24.81 19.22
N ASN A 333 2.42 -24.42 20.14
CA ASN A 333 1.36 -23.46 19.85
C ASN A 333 1.92 -22.08 19.51
N LEU A 334 2.99 -21.61 20.16
CA LEU A 334 3.62 -20.33 19.84
C LEU A 334 4.13 -20.29 18.40
N LYS A 335 4.88 -21.32 17.96
CA LYS A 335 5.39 -21.34 16.58
C LYS A 335 4.25 -21.48 15.57
N GLY A 336 3.25 -22.33 15.80
CA GLY A 336 2.13 -22.50 14.88
C GLY A 336 1.24 -21.25 14.76
N TRP A 337 0.90 -20.61 15.87
CA TRP A 337 0.13 -19.37 15.85
C TRP A 337 0.87 -18.21 15.21
N PHE A 338 2.20 -18.15 15.36
CA PHE A 338 3.01 -17.14 14.68
C PHE A 338 2.95 -17.28 13.15
N GLU A 339 2.77 -18.47 12.62
CA GLU A 339 2.53 -18.65 11.18
C GLU A 339 1.10 -18.24 10.84
N ILE A 340 0.10 -18.83 11.49
CA ILE A 340 -1.33 -18.59 11.20
C ILE A 340 -1.69 -17.09 11.23
N ALA A 341 -1.18 -16.36 12.22
CA ALA A 341 -1.52 -14.94 12.40
C ALA A 341 -0.94 -14.00 11.32
N TRP A 342 0.01 -14.49 10.51
CA TRP A 342 0.69 -13.74 9.47
C TRP A 342 0.28 -14.14 8.04
N PHE A 343 -0.68 -15.04 7.89
CA PHE A 343 -1.36 -15.22 6.61
C PHE A 343 -2.33 -14.06 6.37
N ASP A 344 -2.41 -13.60 5.12
CA ASP A 344 -3.52 -12.75 4.67
C ASP A 344 -4.86 -13.42 5.07
N PRO A 345 -5.85 -12.64 5.53
CA PRO A 345 -7.10 -13.20 6.06
C PRO A 345 -7.90 -14.04 5.07
N ASP A 346 -7.72 -13.85 3.75
CA ASP A 346 -8.47 -14.60 2.75
C ASP A 346 -8.06 -16.08 2.74
N PHE A 347 -6.77 -16.37 2.92
CA PHE A 347 -6.27 -17.74 3.07
C PHE A 347 -6.84 -18.45 4.31
N LEU A 348 -7.19 -17.69 5.35
CA LEU A 348 -7.80 -18.22 6.57
C LEU A 348 -9.32 -18.45 6.42
N ARG A 349 -9.96 -17.77 5.48
CA ARG A 349 -11.42 -17.79 5.28
C ARG A 349 -11.86 -18.83 4.26
N HIS A 350 -11.10 -19.01 3.19
CA HIS A 350 -11.48 -19.88 2.09
C HIS A 350 -10.28 -20.26 1.21
N ALA A 351 -10.49 -21.21 0.31
CA ALA A 351 -9.53 -21.57 -0.72
C ALA A 351 -9.26 -20.41 -1.69
N VAL A 352 -7.99 -20.04 -1.82
CA VAL A 352 -7.49 -19.03 -2.77
C VAL A 352 -6.67 -19.72 -3.86
N GLN A 353 -7.08 -19.55 -5.11
CA GLN A 353 -6.32 -20.04 -6.27
C GLN A 353 -5.25 -19.03 -6.67
N LEU A 354 -3.99 -19.46 -6.68
CA LEU A 354 -2.83 -18.66 -7.05
C LEU A 354 -2.60 -18.65 -8.58
N PRO A 355 -1.87 -17.66 -9.15
CA PRO A 355 -1.61 -17.55 -10.58
C PRO A 355 -1.05 -18.80 -11.27
N ASN A 356 -0.22 -19.58 -10.57
CA ASN A 356 0.34 -20.82 -11.11
C ASN A 356 -0.62 -22.04 -11.01
N GLY A 357 -1.84 -21.86 -10.50
CA GLY A 357 -2.86 -22.89 -10.36
C GLY A 357 -2.84 -23.64 -9.02
N TRP A 358 -1.87 -23.37 -8.14
CA TRP A 358 -1.89 -23.90 -6.78
C TRP A 358 -2.99 -23.26 -5.94
N VAL A 359 -3.40 -23.95 -4.88
CA VAL A 359 -4.42 -23.49 -3.95
C VAL A 359 -3.82 -23.45 -2.54
N VAL A 360 -4.15 -22.41 -1.80
CA VAL A 360 -3.91 -22.29 -0.37
C VAL A 360 -5.26 -22.15 0.32
N ASP A 361 -5.53 -22.98 1.31
CA ASP A 361 -6.75 -22.96 2.10
C ASP A 361 -6.43 -23.36 3.54
N LEU A 362 -6.66 -22.46 4.49
CA LEU A 362 -6.50 -22.70 5.92
C LEU A 362 -7.84 -22.62 6.67
N SER A 363 -8.97 -22.62 5.96
CA SER A 363 -10.31 -22.62 6.57
C SER A 363 -10.65 -23.92 7.31
N ASP A 364 -9.86 -24.99 7.10
CA ASP A 364 -9.88 -26.22 7.90
C ASP A 364 -9.05 -26.11 9.20
N VAL A 365 -8.14 -25.14 9.28
CA VAL A 365 -7.26 -24.91 10.44
C VAL A 365 -7.92 -23.96 11.42
N VAL A 366 -8.51 -22.87 10.93
CA VAL A 366 -9.20 -21.86 11.75
C VAL A 366 -10.60 -21.57 11.26
N GLU A 367 -11.42 -20.99 12.14
CA GLU A 367 -12.73 -20.44 11.79
C GLU A 367 -12.84 -18.99 12.25
N GLU A 368 -13.32 -18.11 11.37
CA GLU A 368 -13.72 -16.75 11.73
C GLU A 368 -15.10 -16.78 12.37
N ARG A 369 -15.22 -16.15 13.54
CA ARG A 369 -16.50 -15.96 14.24
C ARG A 369 -17.11 -14.60 13.91
N ALA A 370 -18.38 -14.41 14.28
CA ALA A 370 -19.14 -13.20 13.98
C ALA A 370 -18.53 -11.89 14.50
N ASP A 371 -17.66 -11.95 15.51
CA ASP A 371 -16.93 -10.80 16.04
C ASP A 371 -15.60 -10.51 15.31
N GLY A 372 -15.31 -11.26 14.23
CA GLY A 372 -14.09 -11.13 13.44
C GLY A 372 -12.84 -11.69 14.13
N THR A 373 -13.02 -12.61 15.09
CA THR A 373 -11.92 -13.37 15.71
C THR A 373 -11.80 -14.76 15.10
N PHE A 374 -10.57 -15.26 15.01
CA PHE A 374 -10.23 -16.58 14.49
C PHE A 374 -9.91 -17.55 15.63
N TRP A 375 -10.42 -18.77 15.51
CA TRP A 375 -10.29 -19.85 16.50
C TRP A 375 -9.86 -21.14 15.83
N LEU A 376 -9.05 -21.95 16.50
CA LEU A 376 -8.62 -23.23 15.95
C LEU A 376 -9.80 -24.20 15.80
N ARG A 377 -9.86 -24.87 14.64
CA ARG A 377 -10.72 -26.03 14.40
C ARG A 377 -10.08 -27.34 14.85
N GLN A 378 -8.76 -27.35 14.96
CA GLN A 378 -7.93 -28.52 15.26
C GLN A 378 -6.69 -28.10 16.07
N PRO A 379 -6.10 -29.00 16.88
CA PRO A 379 -4.88 -28.68 17.62
C PRO A 379 -3.71 -28.42 16.68
N ILE A 380 -2.81 -27.52 17.07
CA ILE A 380 -1.53 -27.34 16.39
C ILE A 380 -0.67 -28.59 16.63
N THR A 381 -0.09 -29.11 15.57
CA THR A 381 0.77 -30.30 15.57
C THR A 381 2.04 -30.01 14.78
N GLU A 382 3.09 -30.83 14.94
CA GLU A 382 4.29 -30.72 14.10
C GLU A 382 3.95 -30.89 12.61
N GLU A 383 2.97 -31.76 12.31
CA GLU A 383 2.41 -31.94 10.97
C GLU A 383 1.81 -30.65 10.42
N LEU A 384 1.01 -29.95 11.22
CA LEU A 384 0.45 -28.67 10.82
C LEU A 384 1.53 -27.61 10.64
N CYS A 385 2.54 -27.56 11.52
CA CYS A 385 3.67 -26.65 11.35
C CYS A 385 4.44 -26.91 10.04
N ASN A 386 4.62 -28.17 9.67
CA ASN A 386 5.20 -28.55 8.39
C ASN A 386 4.31 -28.08 7.21
N ARG A 387 3.00 -28.36 7.27
CA ARG A 387 2.04 -27.89 6.26
C ARG A 387 2.07 -26.38 6.10
N LEU A 388 2.09 -25.62 7.18
CA LEU A 388 2.12 -24.15 7.14
C LEU A 388 3.33 -23.66 6.32
N VAL A 389 4.52 -24.23 6.50
CA VAL A 389 5.71 -23.89 5.68
C VAL A 389 5.48 -24.18 4.19
N ALA A 390 4.82 -25.29 3.85
CA ALA A 390 4.49 -25.62 2.46
C ALA A 390 3.49 -24.63 1.85
N GLU A 391 2.47 -24.21 2.60
CA GLU A 391 1.49 -23.21 2.17
C GLU A 391 2.14 -21.83 1.96
N GLU A 392 3.00 -21.40 2.89
CA GLU A 392 3.77 -20.15 2.75
C GLU A 392 4.67 -20.18 1.50
N TYR A 393 5.30 -21.34 1.20
CA TYR A 393 6.08 -21.51 -0.02
C TYR A 393 5.25 -21.28 -1.28
N LYS A 394 4.01 -21.82 -1.32
CA LYS A 394 3.12 -21.61 -2.48
C LYS A 394 2.84 -20.12 -2.71
N ILE A 395 2.61 -19.35 -1.64
CA ILE A 395 2.36 -17.90 -1.74
C ILE A 395 3.62 -17.17 -2.20
N MET A 396 4.77 -17.44 -1.56
CA MET A 396 6.07 -16.85 -1.94
C MET A 396 6.40 -17.10 -3.41
N ALA A 397 6.13 -18.31 -3.92
CA ALA A 397 6.34 -18.67 -5.32
C ALA A 397 5.44 -17.90 -6.29
N ASN A 398 4.35 -17.30 -5.80
CA ASN A 398 3.36 -16.56 -6.59
C ASN A 398 3.45 -15.03 -6.45
N VAL A 399 4.34 -14.50 -5.62
CA VAL A 399 4.60 -13.04 -5.55
C VAL A 399 5.03 -12.49 -6.91
N ILE A 400 6.03 -13.07 -7.58
CA ILE A 400 6.45 -12.59 -8.91
C ILE A 400 5.38 -12.88 -9.98
N PRO A 401 4.78 -14.09 -10.05
CA PRO A 401 3.68 -14.38 -10.98
C PRO A 401 2.51 -13.41 -10.97
N VAL A 402 1.97 -13.02 -9.81
CA VAL A 402 0.83 -12.08 -9.75
C VAL A 402 1.20 -10.71 -10.34
N HIS A 403 2.40 -10.21 -10.04
CA HIS A 403 2.88 -8.96 -10.61
C HIS A 403 3.15 -9.06 -12.11
N LYS A 404 3.62 -10.21 -12.61
CA LYS A 404 3.76 -10.43 -14.06
C LYS A 404 2.41 -10.47 -14.77
N GLN A 405 1.40 -11.05 -14.16
CA GLN A 405 0.04 -11.11 -14.70
C GLN A 405 -0.56 -9.71 -14.85
N LEU A 406 -0.31 -8.83 -13.88
CA LEU A 406 -0.82 -7.45 -13.86
C LEU A 406 0.13 -6.42 -14.48
N LEU A 407 1.31 -6.86 -14.95
CA LEU A 407 2.37 -5.98 -15.42
C LEU A 407 1.89 -5.04 -16.53
N TYR A 408 2.07 -3.75 -16.31
CA TYR A 408 1.79 -2.74 -17.31
C TYR A 408 2.83 -2.81 -18.43
N HIS A 409 2.36 -3.01 -19.65
CA HIS A 409 3.15 -3.04 -20.87
C HIS A 409 3.03 -1.69 -21.58
N PRO A 410 4.01 -0.79 -21.45
CA PRO A 410 3.86 0.59 -21.88
C PRO A 410 3.65 0.77 -23.39
N ASP A 411 4.29 -0.07 -24.22
CA ASP A 411 4.14 -0.01 -25.68
C ASP A 411 2.72 -0.42 -26.14
N GLN A 412 2.07 -1.29 -25.36
CA GLN A 412 0.73 -1.79 -25.63
C GLN A 412 -0.35 -1.00 -24.88
N ARG A 413 0.03 -0.29 -23.82
CA ARG A 413 -0.85 0.39 -22.86
C ARG A 413 -1.88 -0.55 -22.24
N THR A 414 -1.43 -1.73 -21.84
CA THR A 414 -2.25 -2.80 -21.21
C THR A 414 -1.64 -3.23 -19.90
N GLY A 415 -2.43 -3.79 -18.99
CA GLY A 415 -2.01 -4.16 -17.62
C GLY A 415 -2.34 -3.04 -16.62
N GLN A 416 -2.19 -3.31 -15.32
CA GLN A 416 -2.65 -2.44 -14.24
C GLN A 416 -1.51 -1.92 -13.36
N ILE A 417 -0.40 -2.67 -13.25
CA ILE A 417 0.71 -2.34 -12.35
C ILE A 417 1.97 -2.02 -13.14
N GLU A 418 2.46 -0.78 -13.07
CA GLU A 418 3.87 -0.55 -13.37
C GLU A 418 4.70 -1.04 -12.17
N VAL A 419 5.46 -2.13 -12.38
CA VAL A 419 6.38 -2.63 -11.36
C VAL A 419 7.64 -1.81 -11.41
N LEU A 420 7.99 -1.16 -10.30
CA LEU A 420 9.21 -0.36 -10.16
C LEU A 420 10.35 -1.21 -9.56
N THR A 421 11.56 -0.64 -9.58
CA THR A 421 12.69 -1.12 -8.78
C THR A 421 13.31 0.03 -8.00
N THR A 422 14.34 -0.30 -7.21
CA THR A 422 15.22 0.61 -6.48
C THR A 422 16.67 0.20 -6.77
N PRO A 423 17.69 1.07 -6.63
CA PRO A 423 19.08 0.66 -6.70
C PRO A 423 19.35 -0.56 -5.80
N TYR A 424 20.22 -1.46 -6.26
CA TYR A 424 20.11 -2.90 -5.95
C TYR A 424 19.98 -3.26 -4.45
N TYR A 425 20.80 -2.68 -3.56
CA TYR A 425 20.74 -2.90 -2.11
C TYR A 425 20.04 -1.78 -1.33
N HIS A 426 19.18 -0.99 -1.99
CA HIS A 426 18.54 0.20 -1.42
C HIS A 426 19.53 1.20 -0.77
N PRO A 427 20.67 1.54 -1.41
CA PRO A 427 21.55 2.57 -0.87
C PRO A 427 20.93 3.97 -1.00
N ILE A 428 21.35 4.85 -0.10
CA ILE A 428 21.24 6.29 -0.28
C ILE A 428 22.28 6.72 -1.33
N LEU A 429 21.88 6.72 -2.60
CA LEU A 429 22.81 6.95 -3.73
C LEU A 429 23.67 8.21 -3.60
N PRO A 430 23.14 9.38 -3.18
CA PRO A 430 23.96 10.57 -3.01
C PRO A 430 25.16 10.35 -2.08
N LEU A 431 24.98 9.57 -1.00
CA LEU A 431 26.05 9.29 -0.03
C LEU A 431 27.07 8.27 -0.53
N LEU A 432 26.73 7.46 -1.55
CA LEU A 432 27.73 6.64 -2.24
C LEU A 432 28.55 7.48 -3.21
N VAL A 433 27.93 8.43 -3.91
CA VAL A 433 28.65 9.35 -4.80
C VAL A 433 29.64 10.20 -4.01
N ASP A 434 29.16 10.94 -3.01
CA ASP A 434 30.00 11.69 -2.08
C ASP A 434 29.22 12.03 -0.80
N THR A 435 29.71 11.58 0.36
CA THR A 435 29.11 11.93 1.65
C THR A 435 29.04 13.43 1.92
N ASP A 436 29.90 14.25 1.30
CA ASP A 436 29.85 15.71 1.46
C ASP A 436 28.61 16.35 0.82
N LEU A 437 27.88 15.66 -0.06
CA LEU A 437 26.60 16.16 -0.61
C LEU A 437 25.56 16.40 0.48
N ALA A 438 25.63 15.63 1.58
CA ALA A 438 24.77 15.85 2.75
C ALA A 438 24.93 17.25 3.37
N ARG A 439 26.04 17.96 3.13
CA ARG A 439 26.22 19.32 3.68
C ARG A 439 25.21 20.33 3.14
N GLN A 440 24.60 20.06 1.98
CA GLN A 440 23.59 20.95 1.41
C GLN A 440 22.34 21.04 2.29
N ASN A 441 21.87 19.93 2.86
CA ASN A 441 20.68 19.86 3.72
C ASN A 441 21.00 19.65 5.21
N GLN A 442 22.21 19.16 5.54
CA GLN A 442 22.70 18.87 6.89
C GLN A 442 24.10 19.48 7.14
N PRO A 443 24.26 20.82 7.08
CA PRO A 443 25.59 21.48 7.09
C PRO A 443 26.37 21.32 8.40
N PHE A 444 25.72 20.92 9.50
CA PHE A 444 26.33 20.83 10.83
C PHE A 444 26.53 19.39 11.29
N ASP A 445 26.06 18.40 10.54
CA ASP A 445 26.19 17.00 10.93
C ASP A 445 27.64 16.54 10.74
N PRO A 446 28.18 15.73 11.67
CA PRO A 446 29.51 15.17 11.52
C PRO A 446 29.54 14.20 10.34
N LEU A 447 30.44 14.43 9.39
CA LEU A 447 30.64 13.57 8.22
C LEU A 447 31.96 12.79 8.31
N PRO A 448 32.09 11.64 7.62
CA PRO A 448 33.31 10.84 7.63
C PRO A 448 34.54 11.63 7.18
N GLU A 449 35.69 11.36 7.82
CA GLU A 449 36.99 11.93 7.45
C GLU A 449 38.04 10.80 7.32
N PRO A 450 38.58 10.54 6.11
CA PRO A 450 38.23 11.20 4.84
C PRO A 450 36.79 10.88 4.40
N GLY A 451 36.20 11.75 3.58
CA GLY A 451 34.87 11.53 2.99
C GLY A 451 34.79 10.22 2.21
N PHE A 452 33.62 9.58 2.25
CA PHE A 452 33.35 8.35 1.50
C PHE A 452 32.83 8.70 0.11
N ARG A 453 33.53 8.26 -0.94
CA ARG A 453 33.30 8.66 -2.35
C ARG A 453 33.54 7.49 -3.30
N PHE A 454 32.45 6.87 -3.76
CA PHE A 454 32.43 5.69 -4.63
C PHE A 454 31.29 5.82 -5.67
N PRO A 455 31.36 6.81 -6.58
CA PRO A 455 30.36 6.99 -7.63
C PRO A 455 30.23 5.77 -8.56
N GLU A 456 31.30 4.98 -8.72
CA GLU A 456 31.27 3.73 -9.48
C GLU A 456 30.37 2.68 -8.81
N ASP A 457 30.33 2.64 -7.48
CA ASP A 457 29.43 1.76 -6.74
C ASP A 457 27.98 2.24 -6.88
N ALA A 458 27.74 3.56 -6.84
CA ALA A 458 26.42 4.13 -7.11
C ALA A 458 25.91 3.75 -8.52
N SER A 459 26.76 3.90 -9.55
CA SER A 459 26.47 3.47 -10.92
C SER A 459 26.17 1.97 -11.01
N ALA A 460 26.99 1.14 -10.37
CA ALA A 460 26.79 -0.31 -10.34
C ALA A 460 25.47 -0.71 -9.66
N GLN A 461 25.03 -0.01 -8.62
CA GLN A 461 23.76 -0.27 -7.92
C GLN A 461 22.55 -0.07 -8.84
N VAL A 462 22.54 1.00 -9.64
CA VAL A 462 21.48 1.27 -10.62
C VAL A 462 21.52 0.25 -11.75
N ALA A 463 22.69 0.02 -12.36
CA ALA A 463 22.85 -0.90 -13.47
C ALA A 463 22.49 -2.35 -13.10
N ARG A 464 22.88 -2.80 -11.90
CA ARG A 464 22.51 -4.14 -11.39
C ARG A 464 21.02 -4.26 -11.17
N ALA A 465 20.36 -3.24 -10.62
CA ALA A 465 18.92 -3.26 -10.40
C ALA A 465 18.15 -3.36 -11.73
N VAL A 466 18.53 -2.55 -12.73
CA VAL A 466 17.92 -2.59 -14.06
C VAL A 466 18.11 -3.95 -14.74
N LYS A 467 19.32 -4.51 -14.66
CA LYS A 467 19.58 -5.84 -15.20
C LYS A 467 18.73 -6.90 -14.50
N PHE A 468 18.73 -6.91 -13.17
CA PHE A 468 18.03 -7.91 -12.36
C PHE A 468 16.51 -7.84 -12.59
N TYR A 469 15.95 -6.63 -12.62
CA TYR A 469 14.56 -6.40 -12.99
C TYR A 469 14.25 -7.00 -14.38
N ARG A 470 15.09 -6.73 -15.38
CA ARG A 470 14.87 -7.22 -16.74
C ARG A 470 14.94 -8.75 -16.83
N ASP A 471 15.86 -9.37 -16.10
CA ASP A 471 15.96 -10.83 -16.03
C ASP A 471 14.66 -11.46 -15.46
N ILE A 472 13.98 -10.76 -14.54
CA ILE A 472 12.72 -11.22 -13.94
C ILE A 472 11.53 -10.91 -14.85
N PHE A 473 11.29 -9.64 -15.18
CA PHE A 473 10.06 -9.17 -15.82
C PHE A 473 10.10 -9.14 -17.35
N GLY A 474 11.27 -9.34 -17.96
CA GLY A 474 11.43 -9.38 -19.42
C GLY A 474 11.40 -8.02 -20.12
N ILE A 475 11.13 -6.93 -19.38
CA ILE A 475 11.18 -5.54 -19.86
C ILE A 475 12.14 -4.71 -19.00
N SER A 476 12.54 -3.54 -19.49
CA SER A 476 13.28 -2.57 -18.68
C SER A 476 12.33 -1.79 -17.77
N PRO A 477 12.72 -1.45 -16.53
CA PRO A 477 11.89 -0.61 -15.67
C PRO A 477 11.82 0.81 -16.23
N TRP A 478 10.63 1.42 -16.22
CA TRP A 478 10.44 2.82 -16.60
C TRP A 478 10.67 3.73 -15.40
N GLY A 479 10.03 3.45 -14.27
CA GLY A 479 10.26 4.15 -13.01
C GLY A 479 11.28 3.47 -12.09
N MET A 480 11.95 4.27 -11.27
CA MET A 480 12.76 3.80 -10.15
C MET A 480 12.49 4.65 -8.91
N TRP A 481 12.24 4.01 -7.76
CA TRP A 481 12.22 4.71 -6.47
C TRP A 481 13.65 4.76 -5.91
N PRO A 482 14.27 5.94 -5.77
CA PRO A 482 15.56 6.07 -5.09
C PRO A 482 15.45 5.57 -3.64
N GLY A 483 16.53 5.03 -3.06
CA GLY A 483 16.53 4.59 -1.67
C GLY A 483 16.11 5.75 -0.75
N GLU A 484 15.05 5.55 0.04
CA GLU A 484 14.42 6.58 0.89
C GLU A 484 13.94 7.84 0.15
N GLY A 485 13.73 7.77 -1.16
CA GLY A 485 13.46 8.96 -1.99
C GLY A 485 14.62 9.95 -2.03
N SER A 486 15.85 9.51 -1.70
CA SER A 486 17.04 10.35 -1.66
C SER A 486 17.51 10.74 -3.06
N VAL A 487 17.76 12.04 -3.25
CA VAL A 487 18.14 12.61 -4.54
C VAL A 487 19.25 13.65 -4.36
N ALA A 488 20.03 13.83 -5.42
CA ALA A 488 21.01 14.89 -5.63
C ALA A 488 21.18 15.09 -7.15
N GLU A 489 21.67 16.24 -7.59
CA GLU A 489 21.91 16.48 -9.02
C GLU A 489 22.89 15.45 -9.59
N GLU A 490 23.90 15.07 -8.80
CA GLU A 490 24.99 14.17 -9.19
C GLU A 490 24.55 12.72 -9.45
N VAL A 491 23.35 12.32 -9.04
CA VAL A 491 22.84 10.95 -9.28
C VAL A 491 21.91 10.86 -10.49
N VAL A 492 21.50 11.99 -11.08
CA VAL A 492 20.51 12.01 -12.18
C VAL A 492 21.02 11.24 -13.40
N GLU A 493 22.25 11.48 -13.81
CA GLU A 493 22.89 10.81 -14.95
C GLU A 493 22.91 9.28 -14.79
N LEU A 494 23.05 8.79 -13.55
CA LEU A 494 23.07 7.34 -13.27
C LEU A 494 21.76 6.66 -13.67
N PHE A 495 20.63 7.33 -13.45
CA PHE A 495 19.30 6.83 -13.82
C PHE A 495 19.09 6.89 -15.33
N VAL A 496 19.38 8.05 -15.93
CA VAL A 496 19.20 8.34 -17.36
C VAL A 496 20.00 7.36 -18.22
N GLN A 497 21.29 7.18 -17.94
CA GLN A 497 22.15 6.25 -18.69
C GLN A 497 21.68 4.79 -18.63
N ASN A 498 20.88 4.43 -17.61
CA ASN A 498 20.31 3.10 -17.44
C ASN A 498 18.86 2.99 -17.98
N GLY A 499 18.36 4.03 -18.65
CA GLY A 499 17.06 4.05 -19.31
C GLY A 499 15.86 4.24 -18.37
N VAL A 500 16.10 4.70 -17.13
CA VAL A 500 15.03 5.09 -16.21
C VAL A 500 14.43 6.40 -16.70
N ARG A 501 13.10 6.41 -16.83
CA ARG A 501 12.32 7.53 -17.37
C ARG A 501 11.72 8.42 -16.31
N TRP A 502 11.54 7.90 -15.10
CA TRP A 502 11.06 8.71 -13.99
C TRP A 502 11.52 8.20 -12.62
N ILE A 503 11.65 9.13 -11.67
CA ILE A 503 11.92 8.86 -10.26
C ILE A 503 10.94 9.66 -9.37
N ALA A 504 10.96 9.41 -8.07
CA ALA A 504 10.15 10.18 -7.13
C ALA A 504 10.93 10.55 -5.85
N THR A 505 10.51 11.64 -5.20
CA THR A 505 11.04 12.12 -3.92
C THR A 505 9.96 12.82 -3.08
N GLY A 506 10.29 13.36 -1.91
CA GLY A 506 9.37 14.07 -1.03
C GLY A 506 9.04 15.50 -1.50
N GLN A 507 7.82 15.97 -1.26
CA GLN A 507 7.45 17.37 -1.51
C GLN A 507 8.30 18.37 -0.71
N GLU A 508 8.88 17.95 0.42
CA GLU A 508 9.78 18.76 1.24
C GLU A 508 11.10 19.03 0.53
N VAL A 509 11.58 18.07 -0.29
CA VAL A 509 12.76 18.28 -1.14
C VAL A 509 12.46 19.36 -2.17
N LEU A 510 11.30 19.29 -2.84
CA LEU A 510 10.85 20.33 -3.78
C LEU A 510 10.70 21.69 -3.10
N GLY A 511 10.12 21.72 -1.90
CA GLY A 511 9.91 22.96 -1.13
C GLY A 511 11.20 23.66 -0.75
N ASN A 512 12.31 22.92 -0.64
CA ASN A 512 13.65 23.46 -0.39
C ASN A 512 14.48 23.67 -1.68
N SER A 513 13.90 23.37 -2.85
CA SER A 513 14.54 23.53 -4.16
C SER A 513 14.08 24.81 -4.86
N SER A 514 14.85 25.34 -5.82
CA SER A 514 14.44 26.47 -6.67
C SER A 514 13.86 25.98 -8.00
N PRO A 515 12.75 26.54 -8.51
CA PRO A 515 12.07 27.77 -8.06
C PRO A 515 11.06 27.60 -6.91
N GLY A 516 10.93 26.42 -6.30
CA GLY A 516 9.98 26.14 -5.22
C GLY A 516 8.56 26.03 -5.73
N ALA A 517 8.12 24.81 -6.03
CA ALA A 517 6.88 24.58 -6.74
C ALA A 517 5.89 23.68 -6.01
N ARG A 518 4.69 23.53 -6.60
CA ARG A 518 3.67 22.61 -6.11
C ARG A 518 4.04 21.19 -6.50
N HIS A 519 3.90 20.27 -5.55
CA HIS A 519 4.19 18.85 -5.72
C HIS A 519 3.30 18.14 -6.77
N TRP A 520 2.21 18.80 -7.21
CA TRP A 520 1.29 18.31 -8.24
C TRP A 520 1.88 18.20 -9.63
N TYR A 521 2.97 18.91 -9.90
CA TYR A 521 3.53 18.98 -11.25
C TYR A 521 4.79 18.12 -11.32
N PRO A 522 4.88 17.16 -12.26
CA PRO A 522 6.13 16.50 -12.58
C PRO A 522 7.13 17.51 -13.11
N TYR A 523 8.40 17.32 -12.78
CA TYR A 523 9.51 18.13 -13.30
C TYR A 523 10.31 17.31 -14.28
N ARG A 524 10.77 17.94 -15.35
CA ARG A 524 11.84 17.38 -16.18
C ARG A 524 13.17 17.78 -15.57
N ILE A 525 14.03 16.79 -15.37
CA ILE A 525 15.40 16.98 -14.91
C ILE A 525 16.32 16.42 -15.97
N ASP A 526 17.30 17.23 -16.34
CA ASP A 526 18.32 16.89 -17.31
C ASP A 526 19.39 16.02 -16.66
N GLY A 527 19.82 14.98 -17.37
CA GLY A 527 20.93 14.13 -17.00
C GLY A 527 22.28 14.78 -17.21
N ASP A 528 22.35 15.88 -17.96
CA ASP A 528 23.54 16.71 -18.06
C ASP A 528 23.54 17.88 -17.05
N SER A 529 24.72 18.41 -16.77
CA SER A 529 24.89 19.52 -15.82
C SER A 529 24.81 20.89 -16.49
N GLN A 530 24.30 20.99 -17.72
CA GLN A 530 24.15 22.23 -18.47
C GLN A 530 22.77 22.85 -18.21
N PRO A 531 22.69 23.97 -17.47
CA PRO A 531 21.39 24.60 -17.23
C PRO A 531 20.84 25.21 -18.53
N GLY A 532 19.68 24.73 -18.99
CA GLY A 532 18.81 25.45 -19.92
C GLY A 532 19.12 25.29 -21.42
N ASP A 533 19.69 24.17 -21.85
CA ASP A 533 19.74 23.81 -23.27
C ASP A 533 18.43 23.17 -23.79
N ALA A 534 17.46 22.98 -22.88
CA ALA A 534 16.16 22.37 -23.10
C ALA A 534 16.20 20.87 -23.44
N GLY A 535 17.30 20.19 -23.10
CA GLY A 535 17.48 18.74 -23.11
C GLY A 535 17.27 18.06 -24.46
N SER A 536 17.99 16.98 -24.73
CA SER A 536 17.49 15.99 -25.66
C SER A 536 16.41 15.16 -24.96
N HIS A 537 15.49 14.55 -25.70
CA HIS A 537 14.67 13.48 -25.10
C HIS A 537 15.50 12.24 -24.72
N ASP A 538 16.78 12.22 -25.10
CA ASP A 538 17.70 11.12 -24.85
C ASP A 538 18.42 11.22 -23.49
N ASP A 539 18.43 12.38 -22.84
CA ASP A 539 19.12 12.65 -21.57
C ASP A 539 18.21 13.19 -20.43
N GLU A 540 16.91 13.35 -20.65
CA GLU A 540 15.98 13.79 -19.60
C GLU A 540 15.22 12.64 -18.90
N MET A 541 14.85 12.86 -17.64
CA MET A 541 13.84 12.06 -16.94
C MET A 541 12.83 12.92 -16.17
N ALA A 542 11.69 12.34 -15.81
CA ALA A 542 10.71 13.00 -14.95
C ALA A 542 11.00 12.75 -13.47
N ILE A 543 10.73 13.73 -12.61
CA ILE A 543 10.67 13.56 -11.16
C ILE A 543 9.30 13.97 -10.64
N VAL A 544 8.70 13.12 -9.81
CA VAL A 544 7.40 13.36 -9.16
C VAL A 544 7.54 13.42 -7.64
N PHE A 545 6.56 14.02 -6.96
CA PHE A 545 6.70 14.41 -5.56
C PHE A 545 5.58 13.83 -4.70
N ARG A 546 5.96 13.10 -3.67
CA ARG A 546 5.08 12.51 -2.66
C ARG A 546 4.30 13.60 -1.93
N ASP A 547 2.97 13.49 -1.92
CA ASP A 547 2.10 14.20 -0.99
C ASP A 547 2.23 13.58 0.40
N THR A 548 2.81 14.34 1.33
CA THR A 548 3.10 13.87 2.69
C THR A 548 1.84 13.67 3.51
N GLY A 549 0.80 14.49 3.30
CA GLY A 549 -0.44 14.42 4.07
C GLY A 549 -1.22 13.15 3.77
N LEU A 550 -1.48 12.89 2.49
CA LEU A 550 -2.21 11.70 2.02
C LEU A 550 -1.46 10.41 2.34
N SER A 551 -0.15 10.38 2.07
CA SER A 551 0.66 9.19 2.33
C SER A 551 0.73 8.87 3.83
N ASN A 552 0.88 9.88 4.69
CA ASN A 552 0.88 9.68 6.14
C ASN A 552 -0.52 9.35 6.68
N ALA A 553 -1.59 9.77 6.01
CA ALA A 553 -2.93 9.43 6.44
C ALA A 553 -3.18 7.93 6.44
N ILE A 554 -2.77 7.24 5.37
CA ILE A 554 -2.83 5.77 5.27
C ILE A 554 -1.94 5.13 6.33
N GLY A 555 -0.72 5.63 6.50
CA GLY A 555 0.25 5.07 7.44
C GLY A 555 -0.13 5.24 8.91
N PHE A 556 -0.84 6.31 9.29
CA PHE A 556 -1.00 6.69 10.70
C PHE A 556 -2.42 7.11 11.09
N ARG A 557 -3.14 7.87 10.25
CA ARG A 557 -4.45 8.42 10.60
C ARG A 557 -5.56 7.36 10.53
N TYR A 558 -5.52 6.50 9.52
CA TYR A 558 -6.59 5.55 9.22
C TYR A 558 -6.56 4.28 10.08
N GLN A 559 -5.46 4.01 10.79
CA GLN A 559 -5.29 2.83 11.65
C GLN A 559 -6.45 2.62 12.66
N GLY A 560 -7.08 3.71 13.13
CA GLY A 560 -8.19 3.68 14.08
C GLY A 560 -9.60 3.85 13.49
N MET A 561 -9.70 4.06 12.18
CA MET A 561 -10.95 4.38 11.47
C MET A 561 -11.60 3.12 10.92
N THR A 562 -12.91 3.16 10.63
CA THR A 562 -13.53 2.08 9.84
C THR A 562 -13.07 2.16 8.38
N PRO A 563 -13.27 1.09 7.59
CA PRO A 563 -13.00 1.11 6.15
C PRO A 563 -13.68 2.29 5.44
N GLU A 564 -14.96 2.51 5.69
CA GLU A 564 -15.79 3.51 5.01
C GLU A 564 -15.32 4.93 5.35
N GLU A 565 -15.01 5.19 6.63
CA GLU A 565 -14.46 6.46 7.09
C GLU A 565 -13.11 6.75 6.41
N SER A 566 -12.24 5.74 6.30
CA SER A 566 -10.92 5.86 5.69
C SER A 566 -11.01 6.16 4.20
N VAL A 567 -11.87 5.45 3.47
CA VAL A 567 -12.12 5.68 2.03
C VAL A 567 -12.70 7.06 1.79
N ALA A 568 -13.75 7.45 2.53
CA ALA A 568 -14.36 8.77 2.39
C ALA A 568 -13.37 9.90 2.69
N SER A 569 -12.52 9.73 3.71
CA SER A 569 -11.47 10.69 4.01
C SER A 569 -10.42 10.77 2.90
N PHE A 570 -9.93 9.64 2.38
CA PHE A 570 -8.93 9.63 1.33
C PHE A 570 -9.45 10.27 0.04
N MET A 571 -10.61 9.82 -0.43
CA MET A 571 -11.23 10.35 -1.64
C MET A 571 -11.58 11.83 -1.50
N GLY A 572 -12.06 12.26 -0.32
CA GLY A 572 -12.31 13.67 -0.02
C GLY A 572 -11.05 14.52 -0.12
N ASP A 573 -9.94 14.06 0.48
CA ASP A 573 -8.65 14.75 0.44
C ASP A 573 -8.05 14.78 -0.98
N VAL A 574 -8.21 13.71 -1.77
CA VAL A 574 -7.81 13.67 -3.19
C VAL A 574 -8.63 14.66 -4.02
N LEU A 575 -9.96 14.58 -3.96
CA LEU A 575 -10.86 15.42 -4.76
C LEU A 575 -10.75 16.91 -4.39
N ALA A 576 -10.42 17.23 -3.14
CA ALA A 576 -10.13 18.60 -2.72
C ALA A 576 -8.95 19.22 -3.49
N GLN A 577 -8.05 18.40 -4.02
CA GLN A 577 -6.89 18.83 -4.81
C GLN A 577 -7.16 18.86 -6.33
N ALA A 578 -8.36 18.53 -6.79
CA ALA A 578 -8.71 18.56 -8.21
C ALA A 578 -8.64 19.98 -8.80
N PRO A 579 -8.00 20.16 -9.98
CA PRO A 579 -7.87 21.47 -10.61
C PRO A 579 -9.23 22.04 -11.04
N GLY A 580 -9.32 23.37 -11.09
CA GLY A 580 -10.46 24.08 -11.68
C GLY A 580 -10.46 23.99 -13.22
N LEU A 581 -11.63 24.21 -13.84
CA LEU A 581 -11.75 24.30 -15.29
C LEU A 581 -10.94 25.51 -15.82
N GLY A 582 -9.79 25.25 -16.45
CA GLY A 582 -8.83 26.25 -16.93
C GLY A 582 -7.50 26.28 -16.19
N GLU A 583 -7.37 25.48 -15.13
CA GLU A 583 -6.07 25.14 -14.54
C GLU A 583 -5.48 23.92 -15.25
N PRO A 584 -4.13 23.78 -15.27
CA PRO A 584 -3.49 22.58 -15.82
C PRO A 584 -3.84 21.34 -14.98
N ASP A 585 -3.77 20.18 -15.63
CA ASP A 585 -3.95 18.90 -14.95
C ASP A 585 -2.88 18.72 -13.86
N ARG A 586 -3.24 17.97 -12.83
CA ARG A 586 -2.40 17.73 -11.65
C ARG A 586 -2.12 16.24 -11.52
N LEU A 587 -0.91 15.90 -11.08
CA LEU A 587 -0.52 14.55 -10.66
C LEU A 587 -0.26 14.53 -9.16
N LEU A 588 -1.18 13.93 -8.42
CA LEU A 588 -1.03 13.72 -6.99
C LEU A 588 -0.36 12.37 -6.75
N THR A 589 0.77 12.36 -6.04
CA THR A 589 1.55 11.13 -5.84
C THR A 589 1.51 10.70 -4.37
N VAL A 590 1.05 9.48 -4.11
CA VAL A 590 1.02 8.84 -2.79
C VAL A 590 2.09 7.75 -2.78
N ILE A 591 3.02 7.83 -1.83
CA ILE A 591 4.13 6.88 -1.72
C ILE A 591 4.29 6.47 -0.27
N MET A 592 4.31 5.18 0.01
CA MET A 592 4.61 4.69 1.35
C MET A 592 5.13 3.27 1.30
N ASP A 593 5.79 2.88 2.38
CA ASP A 593 6.11 1.47 2.64
C ASP A 593 4.84 0.64 2.53
N GLY A 594 4.91 -0.39 1.68
CA GLY A 594 3.78 -1.16 1.25
C GLY A 594 3.38 -2.25 2.23
N GLU A 595 4.21 -2.58 3.22
CA GLU A 595 3.97 -3.67 4.17
C GLU A 595 3.73 -3.19 5.62
N ASN A 596 4.16 -1.97 5.96
CA ASN A 596 4.31 -1.57 7.37
C ASN A 596 3.01 -1.09 8.04
N ALA A 597 2.04 -0.60 7.27
CA ALA A 597 0.90 0.12 7.85
C ALA A 597 -0.16 -0.81 8.45
N TRP A 598 -0.37 -1.97 7.84
CA TRP A 598 -1.61 -2.74 7.95
C TRP A 598 -1.75 -3.49 9.28
N GLU A 599 -0.63 -3.88 9.88
CA GLU A 599 -0.57 -4.51 11.20
C GLU A 599 -1.05 -3.61 12.34
N ASN A 600 -1.31 -2.32 12.05
CA ASN A 600 -1.80 -1.35 13.02
C ASN A 600 -3.28 -1.01 12.84
N TYR A 601 -3.95 -1.54 11.82
CA TYR A 601 -5.38 -1.29 11.59
C TYR A 601 -6.22 -2.09 12.59
N VAL A 602 -6.79 -1.40 13.58
CA VAL A 602 -7.47 -2.06 14.71
C VAL A 602 -8.94 -2.39 14.44
N ARG A 603 -9.54 -1.78 13.40
CA ARG A 603 -10.96 -1.97 13.01
C ARG A 603 -11.14 -2.69 11.69
N ASP A 604 -10.07 -2.89 10.93
CA ASP A 604 -10.08 -3.49 9.61
C ASP A 604 -8.89 -4.44 9.54
N PHE A 605 -9.15 -5.75 9.59
CA PHE A 605 -8.06 -6.72 9.63
C PHE A 605 -7.28 -6.61 8.32
N ASP A 606 -6.04 -6.20 8.46
CA ASP A 606 -5.11 -6.03 7.35
C ASP A 606 -5.53 -4.98 6.31
N ALA A 607 -6.31 -3.98 6.75
CA ALA A 607 -6.83 -2.91 5.90
C ALA A 607 -7.59 -3.39 4.63
N LYS A 608 -8.06 -4.65 4.59
CA LYS A 608 -8.71 -5.25 3.41
C LYS A 608 -9.97 -4.49 3.03
N GLY A 609 -10.74 -4.02 4.00
CA GLY A 609 -11.91 -3.18 3.76
C GLY A 609 -11.54 -1.84 3.14
N PHE A 610 -10.51 -1.17 3.67
CA PHE A 610 -10.02 0.09 3.15
C PHE A 610 -9.48 -0.05 1.73
N LEU A 611 -8.62 -1.04 1.44
CA LEU A 611 -8.02 -1.23 0.11
C LEU A 611 -9.09 -1.57 -0.94
N ASN A 612 -9.99 -2.51 -0.65
CA ASN A 612 -11.11 -2.81 -1.56
C ASN A 612 -12.04 -1.61 -1.76
N GLY A 613 -12.38 -0.91 -0.67
CA GLY A 613 -13.23 0.27 -0.74
C GLY A 613 -12.59 1.41 -1.51
N LEU A 614 -11.28 1.59 -1.38
CA LEU A 614 -10.49 2.56 -2.13
C LEU A 614 -10.49 2.21 -3.63
N TYR A 615 -10.15 0.98 -3.99
CA TYR A 615 -10.12 0.57 -5.40
C TYR A 615 -11.51 0.63 -6.03
N ARG A 616 -12.57 0.26 -5.31
CA ARG A 616 -13.96 0.44 -5.77
C ARG A 616 -14.28 1.91 -6.02
N ALA A 617 -13.90 2.80 -5.11
CA ALA A 617 -14.14 4.23 -5.27
C ALA A 617 -13.35 4.83 -6.44
N LEU A 618 -12.12 4.36 -6.67
CA LEU A 618 -11.30 4.78 -7.80
C LEU A 618 -11.82 4.24 -9.14
N GLU A 619 -12.27 2.98 -9.19
CA GLU A 619 -12.89 2.35 -10.35
C GLU A 619 -14.14 3.13 -10.81
N GLN A 620 -14.97 3.56 -9.85
CA GLN A 620 -16.15 4.38 -10.09
C GLN A 620 -15.81 5.82 -10.51
N ALA A 621 -14.72 6.38 -9.97
CA ALA A 621 -14.29 7.74 -10.26
C ALA A 621 -13.38 7.86 -11.50
N TYR A 622 -13.08 6.75 -12.18
CA TYR A 622 -12.21 6.72 -13.35
C TYR A 622 -12.81 7.47 -14.54
N ASP A 623 -14.12 7.31 -14.75
CA ASP A 623 -14.89 7.95 -15.82
C ASP A 623 -15.39 9.34 -15.40
#